data_AF-A0A0N9NIQ5-F1
#
_entry.id   AF-A0A0N9NIQ5-F1
#
_cell.length_a   1.000
_cell.length_b   1.000
_cell.length_c   1.000
_cell.angle_alpha   90.00
_cell.angle_beta   90.00
_cell.angle_gamma   90.00
#
_symmetry.space_group_name_H-M   'P 1'
#
loop_
_entity.id
_entity.type
_entity.pdbx_description
1 polymer ?
#
loop_
_entity_poly.entity_id
_entity_poly.type
_entity_poly.pdbx_seq_one_letter_code
_entity_poly.pdbx_strand_id
1 'polypeptide(L)'
;MNESTKLIQNPIVYQVAAAGQSADAVACLGPIPYIARCLDDVEFPAEHRWIFPVVKFASAAGLAAAPRFPWLARLTAVMLTIYFSLAVGMHVRARDFRLNFAAASSFLVFDGFLAATGPRVAPAPAPEPER
;
A
#
# COMPACT_ATOMS: atom_id res chain seq x y z
N MET A 1 -23.89 -6.49 -5.06
CA MET A 1 -22.45 -6.16 -5.03
C MET A 1 -22.09 -5.54 -6.38
N ASN A 2 -21.61 -4.29 -6.41
CA ASN A 2 -21.37 -3.60 -7.69
C ASN A 2 -20.07 -4.08 -8.38
N GLU A 3 -19.93 -3.82 -9.69
CA GLU A 3 -18.75 -4.23 -10.48
C GLU A 3 -17.43 -3.61 -10.01
N SER A 4 -17.45 -2.38 -9.48
CA SER A 4 -16.28 -1.72 -8.89
C SER A 4 -15.78 -2.44 -7.63
N THR A 5 -16.67 -2.87 -6.74
CA THR A 5 -16.29 -3.68 -5.57
C THR A 5 -15.68 -5.01 -6.01
N LYS A 6 -16.26 -5.63 -7.04
CA LYS A 6 -15.72 -6.86 -7.62
C LYS A 6 -14.29 -6.66 -8.14
N LEU A 7 -14.01 -5.54 -8.78
CA LEU A 7 -12.67 -5.20 -9.26
C LEU A 7 -11.68 -5.03 -8.09
N ILE A 8 -12.01 -4.23 -7.08
CA ILE A 8 -11.13 -3.95 -5.94
C ILE A 8 -10.79 -5.21 -5.13
N GLN A 9 -11.75 -6.14 -4.99
CA GLN A 9 -11.51 -7.39 -4.28
C GLN A 9 -10.68 -8.42 -5.09
N ASN A 10 -10.39 -8.16 -6.37
CA ASN A 10 -9.62 -9.07 -7.21
C ASN A 10 -8.16 -9.14 -6.72
N PRO A 11 -7.60 -10.34 -6.44
CA PRO A 11 -6.20 -10.48 -6.03
C PRO A 11 -5.19 -9.82 -6.99
N ILE A 12 -5.52 -9.68 -8.28
CA ILE A 12 -4.67 -8.98 -9.26
C ILE A 12 -4.43 -7.52 -8.84
N VAL A 13 -5.42 -6.83 -8.27
CA VAL A 13 -5.25 -5.43 -7.81
C VAL A 13 -4.19 -5.36 -6.71
N TYR A 14 -4.19 -6.33 -5.79
CA TYR A 14 -3.18 -6.44 -4.73
C TYR A 14 -1.79 -6.77 -5.30
N GLN A 15 -1.70 -7.60 -6.35
CA GLN A 15 -0.43 -7.89 -7.03
C GLN A 15 0.13 -6.64 -7.74
N VAL A 16 -0.72 -5.85 -8.39
CA VAL A 16 -0.30 -4.59 -9.02
C VAL A 16 0.20 -3.61 -7.95
N ALA A 17 -0.51 -3.48 -6.83
CA ALA A 17 -0.07 -2.68 -5.70
C ALA A 17 1.26 -3.19 -5.11
N ALA A 18 1.45 -4.50 -4.98
CA ALA A 18 2.70 -5.11 -4.53
C ALA A 18 3.88 -4.81 -5.47
N ALA A 19 3.64 -4.83 -6.79
CA ALA A 19 4.64 -4.46 -7.78
C ALA A 19 5.03 -2.98 -7.66
N GLY A 20 4.04 -2.09 -7.48
CA GLY A 20 4.27 -0.67 -7.24
C GLY A 20 5.11 -0.43 -5.98
N GLN A 21 4.77 -1.09 -4.87
CA GLN A 21 5.54 -1.00 -3.62
C GLN A 21 6.96 -1.55 -3.75
N SER A 22 7.16 -2.62 -4.53
CA SER A 22 8.50 -3.15 -4.80
C SER A 22 9.35 -2.16 -5.61
N ALA A 23 8.77 -1.55 -6.64
CA ALA A 23 9.45 -0.54 -7.44
C ALA A 23 9.84 0.67 -6.59
N ASP A 24 8.93 1.16 -5.76
CA ASP A 24 9.19 2.29 -4.86
C ASP A 24 10.21 1.94 -3.76
N ALA A 25 10.19 0.70 -3.24
CA ALA A 25 11.20 0.22 -2.29
C ALA A 25 12.61 0.26 -2.90
N VAL A 26 12.77 -0.26 -4.12
CA VAL A 26 14.04 -0.23 -4.87
C VAL A 26 14.45 1.21 -5.15
N ALA A 27 13.52 2.06 -5.55
CA ALA A 27 13.77 3.48 -5.79
C ALA A 27 14.30 4.18 -4.53
N CYS A 28 13.75 3.85 -3.34
CA CYS A 28 14.20 4.37 -2.05
C CYS A 28 15.58 3.85 -1.59
N LEU A 29 16.14 2.80 -2.20
CA LEU A 29 17.53 2.36 -1.94
C LEU A 29 18.55 3.23 -2.69
N GLY A 30 18.17 3.77 -3.85
CA GLY A 30 19.05 4.56 -4.70
C GLY A 30 19.10 6.04 -4.30
N PRO A 31 20.16 6.77 -4.67
CA PRO A 31 20.27 8.22 -4.45
C PRO A 31 19.41 8.99 -5.47
N ILE A 32 18.11 8.72 -5.53
CA ILE A 32 17.19 9.36 -6.49
C ILE A 32 16.87 10.78 -5.98
N PRO A 33 17.30 11.85 -6.70
CA PRO A 33 17.15 13.23 -6.20
C PRO A 33 15.70 13.64 -5.97
N TYR A 34 14.78 13.08 -6.76
CA TYR A 34 13.34 13.31 -6.59
C TYR A 34 12.82 12.80 -5.23
N ILE A 35 13.23 11.60 -4.82
CA ILE A 35 12.82 11.01 -3.54
C ILE A 35 13.43 11.79 -2.38
N ALA A 36 14.72 12.12 -2.46
CA ALA A 36 15.39 12.92 -1.44
C ALA A 36 14.67 14.27 -1.25
N ARG A 37 14.37 14.98 -2.34
CA ARG A 37 13.63 16.25 -2.30
C ARG A 37 12.21 16.09 -1.77
N CYS A 38 11.50 15.04 -2.13
CA CYS A 38 10.17 14.75 -1.57
C CYS A 38 10.23 14.62 -0.03
N LEU A 39 11.25 13.93 0.48
CA LEU A 39 11.45 13.78 1.92
C LEU A 39 11.95 15.07 2.59
N ASP A 40 12.74 15.89 1.89
CA ASP A 40 13.14 17.23 2.34
C ASP A 40 11.94 18.19 2.41
N ASP A 41 11.05 18.17 1.41
CA ASP A 41 9.86 19.02 1.31
C ASP A 41 8.89 18.79 2.49
N VAL A 42 8.90 17.60 3.09
CA VAL A 42 8.13 17.27 4.31
C VAL A 42 8.97 17.28 5.59
N GLU A 43 10.20 17.79 5.51
CA GLU A 43 11.14 17.92 6.63
C GLU A 43 11.45 16.59 7.33
N PHE A 44 11.47 15.47 6.59
CA PHE A 44 11.76 14.17 7.17
C PHE A 44 13.27 13.98 7.40
N PRO A 45 13.73 13.66 8.61
CA PRO A 45 15.16 13.57 8.93
C PRO A 45 15.91 12.56 8.07
N ALA A 46 17.10 12.92 7.62
CA ALA A 46 17.92 12.09 6.73
C ALA A 46 18.32 10.76 7.38
N GLU A 47 18.67 10.75 8.68
CA GLU A 47 19.10 9.54 9.39
C GLU A 47 18.02 8.46 9.49
N HIS A 48 16.74 8.80 9.29
CA HIS A 48 15.62 7.86 9.41
C HIS A 48 15.15 7.33 8.04
N ARG A 49 15.68 7.81 6.91
CA ARG A 49 15.15 7.51 5.56
C ARG A 49 15.29 6.04 5.16
N TRP A 50 16.19 5.30 5.80
CA TRP A 50 16.35 3.85 5.60
C TRP A 50 15.09 3.05 5.95
N ILE A 51 14.16 3.60 6.74
CA ILE A 51 12.91 2.91 7.09
C ILE A 51 11.99 2.73 5.87
N PHE A 52 12.04 3.65 4.91
CA PHE A 52 11.15 3.64 3.75
C PHE A 52 11.30 2.39 2.88
N PRO A 53 12.50 1.98 2.44
CA PRO A 53 12.65 0.74 1.67
C PRO A 53 12.20 -0.48 2.47
N VAL A 54 12.50 -0.54 3.79
CA VAL A 54 12.09 -1.66 4.65
C VAL A 54 10.55 -1.78 4.73
N VAL A 55 9.87 -0.68 5.02
CA VAL A 55 8.40 -0.64 5.11
C VAL A 55 7.76 -0.98 3.76
N LYS A 56 8.32 -0.47 2.65
CA LYS A 56 7.80 -0.73 1.30
C LYS A 56 7.98 -2.18 0.88
N PHE A 57 9.12 -2.80 1.15
CA PHE A 57 9.30 -4.23 0.90
C PHE A 57 8.38 -5.10 1.76
N ALA A 58 8.21 -4.77 3.04
CA ALA A 58 7.26 -5.47 3.91
C ALA A 58 5.83 -5.35 3.40
N SER A 59 5.46 -4.16 2.92
CA SER A 59 4.15 -3.90 2.31
C SER A 59 3.95 -4.67 1.01
N ALA A 60 4.97 -4.71 0.14
CA ALA A 60 4.95 -5.49 -1.09
C ALA A 60 4.75 -6.99 -0.80
N ALA A 61 5.47 -7.55 0.18
CA ALA A 61 5.33 -8.94 0.57
C ALA A 61 3.92 -9.26 1.10
N GLY A 62 3.39 -8.39 1.97
CA GLY A 62 2.04 -8.54 2.53
C GLY A 62 0.93 -8.48 1.48
N LEU A 63 1.02 -7.54 0.52
CA LEU A 63 0.07 -7.43 -0.59
C LEU A 63 0.20 -8.60 -1.59
N ALA A 64 1.42 -9.02 -1.90
CA ALA A 64 1.67 -10.17 -2.78
C ALA A 64 1.11 -11.49 -2.21
N ALA A 65 0.94 -11.57 -0.89
CA ALA A 65 0.37 -12.72 -0.21
C ALA A 65 -1.15 -12.88 -0.44
N ALA A 66 -1.85 -11.91 -1.06
CA ALA A 66 -3.31 -11.92 -1.23
C ALA A 66 -3.92 -13.24 -1.75
N PRO A 67 -3.34 -13.94 -2.74
CA PRO A 67 -3.92 -15.20 -3.25
C PRO A 67 -3.90 -16.34 -2.23
N ARG A 68 -2.95 -16.33 -1.28
CA ARG A 68 -2.75 -17.43 -0.33
C ARG A 68 -3.19 -17.08 1.10
N PHE A 69 -3.02 -15.82 1.48
CA PHE A 69 -3.26 -15.27 2.81
C PHE A 69 -4.05 -13.95 2.70
N PRO A 70 -5.34 -13.99 2.33
CA PRO A 70 -6.14 -12.78 2.08
C PRO A 70 -6.28 -11.88 3.31
N TRP A 71 -6.27 -12.47 4.52
CA TRP A 71 -6.30 -11.71 5.78
C TRP A 71 -5.02 -10.87 5.96
N LEU A 72 -3.85 -11.41 5.58
CA LEU A 72 -2.58 -10.73 5.69
C LEU A 72 -2.52 -9.55 4.73
N ALA A 73 -2.94 -9.74 3.48
CA ALA A 73 -3.02 -8.66 2.50
C ALA A 73 -3.98 -7.55 2.93
N ARG A 74 -5.12 -7.89 3.55
CA ARG A 74 -6.04 -6.89 4.12
C ARG A 74 -5.40 -6.13 5.28
N LEU A 75 -4.70 -6.82 6.19
CA LEU A 75 -3.97 -6.19 7.28
C LEU A 75 -2.90 -5.24 6.74
N THR A 76 -2.17 -5.63 5.70
CA THR A 76 -1.20 -4.77 5.04
C THR A 76 -1.85 -3.53 4.44
N ALA A 77 -3.01 -3.65 3.78
CA ALA A 77 -3.76 -2.49 3.28
C ALA A 77 -4.20 -1.54 4.41
N VAL A 78 -4.61 -2.06 5.57
CA VAL A 78 -4.89 -1.23 6.76
C VAL A 78 -3.64 -0.48 7.21
N MET A 79 -2.50 -1.16 7.31
CA MET A 79 -1.24 -0.50 7.70
C MET A 79 -0.79 0.55 6.68
N LEU A 80 -1.01 0.31 5.39
CA LEU A 80 -0.76 1.29 4.34
C LEU A 80 -1.69 2.51 4.43
N THR A 81 -2.96 2.29 4.77
CA THR A 81 -3.91 3.38 5.04
C THR A 81 -3.40 4.27 6.19
N ILE A 82 -2.90 3.66 7.28
CA ILE A 82 -2.30 4.40 8.40
C ILE A 82 -1.04 5.13 7.93
N TYR A 83 -0.15 4.46 7.22
CA TYR A 83 1.09 5.04 6.70
C TYR A 83 0.82 6.26 5.80
N PHE A 84 -0.09 6.16 4.82
CA PHE A 84 -0.41 7.27 3.94
C PHE A 84 -1.20 8.37 4.63
N SER A 85 -1.97 8.07 5.69
CA SER A 85 -2.56 9.10 6.55
C SER A 85 -1.47 9.93 7.23
N LEU A 86 -0.42 9.30 7.76
CA LEU A 86 0.73 9.99 8.33
C LEU A 86 1.49 10.79 7.27
N ALA A 87 1.66 10.25 6.07
CA ALA A 87 2.30 10.95 4.95
C ALA A 87 1.52 12.21 4.56
N VAL A 88 0.19 12.11 4.41
CA VAL A 88 -0.68 13.26 4.16
C VAL A 88 -0.56 14.28 5.30
N GLY A 89 -0.56 13.84 6.56
CA GLY A 89 -0.35 14.72 7.72
C GLY A 89 0.99 15.46 7.69
N MET A 90 2.06 14.80 7.25
CA MET A 90 3.39 15.41 7.07
C MET A 90 3.38 16.51 6.00
N HIS A 91 2.75 16.26 4.85
CA HIS A 91 2.56 17.27 3.80
C HIS A 91 1.71 18.46 4.28
N VAL A 92 0.61 18.21 5.00
CA VAL A 92 -0.24 19.27 5.58
C VAL A 92 0.57 20.12 6.56
N ARG A 93 1.37 19.48 7.44
CA ARG A 93 2.23 20.17 8.40
C ARG A 93 3.27 21.06 7.71
N ALA A 94 3.91 20.54 6.66
CA ALA A 94 4.91 21.28 5.88
C ALA A 94 4.29 22.29 4.90
N ARG A 95 2.96 22.33 4.77
CA ARG A 95 2.22 23.11 3.76
C ARG A 95 2.65 22.79 2.32
N ASP A 96 3.09 21.57 2.06
CA ASP A 96 3.42 21.09 0.72
C ASP A 96 2.19 20.45 0.06
N PHE A 97 1.48 21.21 -0.78
CA PHE A 97 0.27 20.76 -1.49
C PHE A 97 0.52 20.44 -2.97
N ARG A 98 1.74 20.04 -3.31
CA ARG A 98 2.17 19.77 -4.70
C ARG A 98 1.82 18.33 -5.09
N LEU A 99 2.45 17.84 -6.17
CA LEU A 99 2.21 16.52 -6.73
C LEU A 99 2.37 15.38 -5.70
N ASN A 100 3.30 15.50 -4.74
CA ASN A 100 3.51 14.48 -3.72
C ASN A 100 2.33 14.36 -2.74
N PHE A 101 1.71 15.49 -2.35
CA PHE A 101 0.49 15.47 -1.55
C PHE A 101 -0.68 14.82 -2.30
N ALA A 102 -0.84 15.14 -3.59
CA ALA A 102 -1.87 14.53 -4.43
C ALA A 102 -1.64 13.02 -4.58
N ALA A 103 -0.40 12.59 -4.78
CA ALA A 103 -0.03 11.18 -4.84
C ALA A 103 -0.31 10.47 -3.50
N ALA A 104 0.17 11.01 -2.38
CA ALA A 104 -0.05 10.46 -1.05
C ALA A 104 -1.54 10.34 -0.71
N SER A 105 -2.34 11.36 -1.05
CA SER A 105 -3.79 11.35 -0.86
C SER A 105 -4.49 10.31 -1.74
N SER A 106 -4.03 10.14 -2.98
CA SER A 106 -4.57 9.13 -3.90
C SER A 106 -4.30 7.71 -3.39
N PHE A 107 -3.07 7.45 -2.93
CA PHE A 107 -2.72 6.17 -2.31
C PHE A 107 -3.51 5.93 -1.02
N LEU A 108 -3.69 6.94 -0.17
CA LEU A 108 -4.53 6.84 1.03
C LEU A 108 -5.94 6.37 0.69
N VAL A 109 -6.58 6.99 -0.30
CA VAL A 109 -7.93 6.61 -0.72
C VAL A 109 -7.94 5.19 -1.27
N PHE A 110 -6.99 4.85 -2.14
CA PHE A 110 -6.87 3.52 -2.73
C PHE A 110 -6.68 2.42 -1.68
N ASP A 111 -5.71 2.58 -0.77
CA ASP A 111 -5.44 1.63 0.30
C ASP A 111 -6.61 1.54 1.29
N GLY A 112 -7.30 2.66 1.55
CA GLY A 112 -8.51 2.68 2.35
C GLY A 112 -9.62 1.81 1.76
N PHE A 113 -9.80 1.83 0.43
CA PHE A 113 -10.75 0.93 -0.24
C PHE A 113 -10.34 -0.54 -0.15
N LEU A 114 -9.05 -0.85 -0.31
CA LEU A 114 -8.54 -2.22 -0.14
C LEU A 114 -8.72 -2.71 1.31
N ALA A 115 -8.41 -1.87 2.29
CA ALA A 115 -8.58 -2.16 3.71
C ALA A 115 -10.05 -2.43 4.08
N ALA A 116 -10.96 -1.61 3.56
CA ALA A 116 -12.39 -1.72 3.82
C ALA A 116 -13.00 -3.00 3.22
N THR A 117 -12.59 -3.37 2.00
CA THR A 117 -13.24 -4.44 1.22
C THR A 117 -12.54 -5.79 1.28
N GLY A 118 -11.21 -5.81 1.44
CA GLY A 118 -10.37 -7.01 1.46
C GLY A 118 -10.29 -7.78 0.12
N PRO A 119 -9.34 -8.71 -0.04
CA PRO A 119 -9.31 -9.61 -1.19
C PRO A 119 -10.46 -10.61 -1.13
N ARG A 120 -10.95 -11.08 -2.29
CA ARG A 120 -11.90 -12.20 -2.32
C ARG A 120 -11.25 -13.46 -1.76
N VAL A 121 -11.95 -14.11 -0.85
CA VAL A 121 -11.62 -15.46 -0.37
C VAL A 121 -12.34 -16.46 -1.27
N ALA A 122 -11.65 -17.49 -1.75
CA ALA A 122 -12.30 -18.59 -2.45
C ALA A 122 -13.29 -19.29 -1.50
N PRO A 123 -14.46 -19.75 -1.99
CA PRO A 123 -15.34 -20.58 -1.17
C PRO A 123 -14.59 -21.80 -0.64
N ALA A 124 -14.86 -22.18 0.62
CA ALA A 124 -14.36 -23.45 1.13
C ALA A 124 -14.83 -24.60 0.22
N PRO A 125 -14.00 -25.62 -0.05
CA PRO A 125 -14.44 -26.79 -0.80
C PRO A 125 -15.68 -27.38 -0.13
N ALA A 126 -16.67 -27.77 -0.95
CA ALA A 126 -17.87 -28.42 -0.44
C ALA A 126 -17.48 -29.68 0.36
N PRO A 127 -18.18 -30.00 1.46
CA PRO A 127 -17.91 -31.25 2.17
C PRO A 127 -18.07 -32.41 1.18
N GLU A 128 -17.03 -33.25 1.10
CA GLU A 128 -17.03 -34.44 0.26
C GLU A 128 -18.15 -35.37 0.78
N PRO A 129 -19.03 -35.90 -0.07
CA PRO A 129 -20.11 -36.76 0.39
C PRO A 129 -19.51 -37.99 1.09
N GLU A 130 -19.85 -38.19 2.36
CA GLU A 130 -19.50 -39.41 3.11
C GLU A 130 -19.91 -40.62 2.26
N ARG A 131 -18.93 -41.46 1.90
CA ARG A 131 -19.13 -42.73 1.20
C ARG A 131 -19.34 -43.85 2.18
#